data_AF-A0A0A1FBI6-F1
#
_entry.id   AF-A0A0A1FBI6-F1
#
_cell.length_a   1.000
_cell.length_b   1.000
_cell.length_c   1.000
_cell.angle_alpha   90.00
_cell.angle_beta   90.00
_cell.angle_gamma   90.00
#
_symmetry.space_group_name_H-M   'P 1'
#
loop_
_entity.id
_entity.type
_entity.pdbx_description
1 polymer ?
#
loop_
_entity_poly.entity_id
_entity_poly.type
_entity_poly.pdbx_seq_one_letter_code
_entity_poly.pdbx_strand_id
1 'polypeptide(L)' 'MYYTIEDSGDSIVIPVGAFADPAFPAPTFSVYEERMHTWVEMPAGIEHMD' A
#
# COMPACT_ATOMS: atom_id res chain seq x y z
N MET A 1 10.41 -10.88 1.30
CA MET A 1 10.88 -9.53 0.92
C MET A 1 10.25 -8.53 1.86
N TYR A 2 11.01 -7.55 2.34
CA TYR A 2 10.52 -6.43 3.13
C TYR A 2 11.29 -5.18 2.71
N TYR A 3 10.73 -4.01 3.00
CA TYR A 3 11.39 -2.73 2.78
C TYR A 3 11.63 -2.03 4.11
N THR A 4 12.67 -1.22 4.16
CA THR A 4 12.94 -0.25 5.24
C THR A 4 12.74 1.14 4.66
N ILE A 5 12.13 2.04 5.42
CA ILE A 5 12.01 3.45 5.02
C ILE A 5 12.99 4.25 5.86
N GLU A 6 13.94 4.90 5.20
CA GLU A 6 15.10 5.56 5.84
C GLU A 6 14.73 6.59 6.91
N ASP A 7 13.59 7.28 6.75
CA ASP A 7 13.12 8.33 7.67
C ASP A 7 11.98 7.87 8.63
N SER A 8 11.67 6.56 8.65
CA SER A 8 10.54 6.01 9.44
C SER A 8 10.93 5.37 10.78
N GLY A 9 12.18 5.59 11.22
CA GLY A 9 12.76 4.90 12.38
C GLY A 9 12.92 3.40 12.14
N ASP A 10 12.64 2.58 13.15
CA ASP A 10 12.74 1.11 13.12
C ASP A 10 11.55 0.41 12.41
N SER A 11 10.86 1.10 11.51
CA SER A 11 9.70 0.54 10.80
C SER A 11 10.12 -0.28 9.58
N ILE A 12 9.40 -1.38 9.34
CA ILE A 12 9.52 -2.19 8.11
C ILE A 12 8.18 -2.27 7.39
N VAL A 13 8.23 -2.38 6.07
CA VAL A 13 7.05 -2.54 5.20
C VAL A 13 7.03 -3.93 4.61
N ILE A 14 5.90 -4.62 4.77
CA ILE A 14 5.69 -5.97 4.27
C ILE A 14 4.66 -5.94 3.14
N PRO A 15 5.01 -6.30 1.90
CA PRO A 15 4.05 -6.38 0.79
C PRO A 15 3.18 -7.64 0.92
N VAL A 16 2.08 -7.55 1.68
CA VAL A 16 1.22 -8.71 2.00
C VAL A 16 0.61 -9.37 0.75
N GLY A 17 0.46 -8.65 -0.37
CA GLY A 17 -0.03 -9.20 -1.64
C GLY A 17 0.88 -10.29 -2.22
N ALA A 18 2.18 -10.32 -1.86
CA ALA A 18 3.10 -11.37 -2.31
C ALA A 18 2.80 -12.75 -1.71
N PHE A 19 2.01 -12.82 -0.65
CA PHE A 19 1.66 -14.07 0.05
C PHE A 19 0.38 -14.71 -0.49
N ALA A 20 -0.46 -13.96 -1.22
CA ALA A 20 -1.74 -14.42 -1.76
C ALA A 20 -2.69 -15.06 -0.71
N ASP A 21 -2.59 -14.64 0.55
CA ASP A 21 -3.46 -15.10 1.64
C ASP A 21 -4.73 -14.21 1.73
N PRO A 22 -5.94 -14.77 1.52
CA PRO A 22 -7.18 -14.01 1.58
C PRO A 22 -7.56 -13.55 2.99
N ALA A 23 -6.86 -14.01 4.04
CA ALA A 23 -7.08 -13.54 5.40
C ALA A 23 -6.53 -12.12 5.65
N PHE A 24 -5.67 -11.60 4.77
CA PHE A 24 -5.24 -10.21 4.85
C PHE A 24 -6.39 -9.25 4.51
N PRO A 25 -6.54 -8.14 5.24
CA PRO A 25 -7.57 -7.16 4.95
C PRO A 25 -7.32 -6.45 3.62
N ALA A 26 -8.39 -5.96 3.00
CA ALA A 26 -8.30 -5.06 1.86
C ALA A 26 -7.59 -3.74 2.25
N PRO A 27 -6.90 -3.08 1.30
CA PRO A 27 -6.27 -1.79 1.57
C PRO A 27 -7.31 -0.72 1.91
N THR A 28 -6.99 0.15 2.87
CA THR A 28 -7.90 1.20 3.35
C THR A 28 -7.41 2.61 3.02
N PHE A 29 -6.14 2.79 2.66
CA PHE A 29 -5.53 4.09 2.41
C PHE A 29 -4.54 4.04 1.22
N SER A 30 -4.59 5.05 0.36
CA SER A 30 -3.73 5.24 -0.81
C SER A 30 -2.78 6.43 -0.60
N VAL A 31 -1.47 6.19 -0.67
CA VAL A 31 -0.43 7.20 -0.37
C VAL A 31 0.17 7.84 -1.62
N TYR A 32 0.47 7.06 -2.66
CA TYR A 32 1.25 7.54 -3.82
C TYR A 32 0.41 7.75 -5.07
N GLU A 33 -0.87 8.07 -4.89
CA GLU A 33 -1.84 8.13 -5.98
C GLU A 33 -1.50 9.19 -7.04
N GLU A 34 -1.01 10.36 -6.63
CA GLU A 34 -0.58 11.44 -7.54
C GLU A 34 0.46 10.96 -8.58
N ARG A 35 1.22 9.92 -8.25
CA ARG A 35 2.33 9.41 -9.08
C ARG A 35 2.03 8.02 -9.64
N MET A 36 0.78 7.55 -9.56
CA MET A 36 0.39 6.23 -10.06
C MET A 36 0.33 6.18 -11.59
N HIS A 37 0.50 4.99 -12.15
CA HIS A 37 0.25 4.79 -13.57
C HIS A 37 -1.24 4.85 -13.88
N THR A 38 -1.60 5.40 -15.04
CA THR A 38 -3.00 5.65 -15.46
C THR A 38 -3.87 4.40 -15.62
N TRP A 39 -3.29 3.20 -15.60
CA TRP A 39 -4.01 1.94 -15.70
C TRP A 39 -4.34 1.32 -14.33
N VAL A 40 -3.90 1.94 -13.23
CA VAL A 40 -4.22 1.51 -11.87
C VAL A 40 -5.52 2.18 -11.43
N GLU A 41 -6.46 1.38 -10.94
CA GLU A 41 -7.75 1.84 -10.41
C GLU A 41 -7.81 1.58 -8.90
N MET A 42 -8.31 2.55 -8.14
CA MET A 42 -8.47 2.42 -6.69
C MET A 42 -9.76 1.69 -6.31
N PRO A 43 -9.75 0.84 -5.27
CA PRO A 43 -10.97 0.28 -4.71
C PRO A 43 -11.94 1.36 -4.26
N ALA A 44 -13.24 1.10 -4.44
CA ALA A 44 -14.28 2.03 -4.00
C ALA A 44 -14.21 2.27 -2.48
N GLY A 45 -14.22 3.54 -2.08
CA GLY A 45 -14.23 3.94 -0.66
C GLY A 45 -12.88 3.88 0.04
N ILE A 46 -11.77 3.72 -0.69
CA ILE A 46 -10.44 3.89 -0.13
C ILE A 46 -10.24 5.34 0.34
N GLU A 47 -9.50 5.55 1.41
CA GLU A 47 -9.07 6.88 1.82
C GLU A 47 -7.84 7.28 1.00
N HIS A 48 -7.73 8.55 0.63
CA HIS A 48 -6.67 9.06 -0.23
C HIS A 48 -5.85 10.09 0.53
N MET A 49 -4.54 10.10 0.29
CA MET A 49 -3.69 11.20 0.72
C MET A 49 -4.00 12.44 -0.13
N ASP A 50 -4.34 13.55 0.52
CA ASP A 50 -4.55 14.86 -0.10
C ASP A 50 -3.23 15.44 -0.66
#